data_AF-A0A5B6VJY0-F1
#
_entry.id   AF-A0A5B6VJY0-F1
#
_cell.length_a   1.000
_cell.length_b   1.000
_cell.length_c   1.000
_cell.angle_alpha   90.00
_cell.angle_beta   90.00
_cell.angle_gamma   90.00
#
_symmetry.space_group_name_H-M   'P 1'
#
loop_
_entity.id
_entity.type
_entity.pdbx_description
1 polymer ?
#
loop_
_entity_poly.entity_id
_entity_poly.type
_entity_poly.pdbx_seq_one_letter_code
_entity_poly.pdbx_strand_id
1 'polypeptide(L)' 'MSRHKKINKGDAIITRKLSPTLKDPRSFTIPVKIGNKHFSKALCELGASINLMPSSTYLKLGLES' A
#
# COMPACT_ATOMS: atom_id res chain seq x y z
N MET A 1 -46.89 12.14 3.81
CA MET A 1 -46.52 11.48 5.08
C MET A 1 -45.12 10.88 4.93
N SER A 2 -44.11 11.53 5.51
CA SER A 2 -42.71 11.14 5.36
C SER A 2 -42.34 10.06 6.38
N ARG A 3 -41.79 8.93 5.90
CA ARG A 3 -41.32 7.82 6.74
C ARG A 3 -40.05 8.26 7.47
N HIS A 4 -40.16 8.53 8.76
CA HIS A 4 -39.00 8.74 9.62
C HIS A 4 -38.28 7.40 9.82
N LYS A 5 -37.06 7.28 9.28
CA LYS A 5 -36.17 6.14 9.54
C LYS A 5 -35.48 6.37 10.89
N LYS A 6 -35.90 5.62 11.90
CA LYS A 6 -35.29 5.64 13.24
C LYS A 6 -33.92 4.97 13.15
N ILE A 7 -32.86 5.72 13.43
CA ILE A 7 -31.47 5.23 13.44
C ILE A 7 -31.20 4.65 14.82
N ASN A 8 -30.94 3.35 14.91
CA ASN A 8 -30.58 2.69 16.17
C ASN A 8 -29.11 2.97 16.50
N LYS A 9 -28.82 3.32 17.76
CA LYS A 9 -27.44 3.42 18.28
C LYS A 9 -26.79 2.03 18.25
N GLY A 10 -25.98 1.75 17.24
CA GLY A 10 -25.24 0.50 17.12
C GLY A 10 -24.57 0.30 15.77
N ASP A 11 -25.17 0.80 14.68
CA ASP A 11 -24.64 0.59 13.34
C ASP A 11 -23.89 1.83 12.85
N ALA A 12 -22.70 2.04 13.39
CA ALA A 12 -21.70 2.87 12.74
C ALA A 12 -21.18 2.12 11.52
N ILE A 13 -21.93 2.13 10.42
CA ILE A 13 -21.42 1.73 9.11
C ILE A 13 -20.38 2.78 8.74
N ILE A 14 -19.13 2.53 9.13
CA ILE A 14 -17.97 3.22 8.61
C ILE A 14 -17.89 2.77 7.15
N THR A 15 -18.63 3.44 6.26
CA THR A 15 -18.20 3.55 4.87
C THR A 15 -16.88 4.29 4.94
N ARG A 16 -15.81 3.53 5.14
CA ARG A 16 -14.44 3.94 4.91
C ARG A 16 -14.37 4.12 3.40
N LYS A 17 -14.97 5.21 2.92
CA LYS A 17 -14.69 5.80 1.63
C LYS A 17 -13.21 6.09 1.76
N LEU A 18 -12.40 5.13 1.32
CA LEU A 18 -10.96 5.21 1.36
C LEU A 18 -10.68 6.54 0.69
N SER A 19 -10.32 7.53 1.51
CA SER A 19 -9.79 8.77 0.99
C SER A 19 -8.70 8.33 0.02
N PRO A 20 -8.68 8.85 -1.22
CA PRO A 20 -7.56 8.57 -2.11
C PRO A 20 -6.33 8.94 -1.30
N THR A 21 -5.61 7.90 -0.87
CA THR A 21 -4.53 8.01 0.10
C THR A 21 -3.63 9.11 -0.42
N LEU A 22 -3.52 10.21 0.32
CA LEU A 22 -2.45 11.17 0.08
C LEU A 22 -1.19 10.30 0.09
N LYS A 23 -0.57 10.10 -1.08
CA LYS A 23 0.75 9.49 -1.13
C LYS A 23 1.58 10.31 -0.17
N ASP A 24 2.10 9.69 0.87
CA ASP A 24 3.02 10.39 1.75
C ASP A 24 4.12 10.95 0.84
N PRO A 25 4.41 12.26 0.84
CA PRO A 25 5.45 12.84 -0.01
C PRO A 25 6.82 12.21 0.24
N ARG A 26 6.99 11.48 1.34
CA ARG A 26 8.21 10.71 1.65
C ARG A 26 8.31 9.36 0.94
N SER A 27 7.22 8.85 0.36
CA SER A 27 7.18 7.53 -0.28
C SER A 27 6.93 7.67 -1.79
N PHE A 28 7.93 7.31 -2.58
CA PHE A 28 7.88 7.37 -4.05
C PHE A 28 8.32 6.04 -4.66
N THR A 29 8.02 5.83 -5.94
CA THR A 29 8.47 4.63 -6.66
C THR A 29 9.52 4.98 -7.69
N ILE A 30 10.61 4.21 -7.73
CA ILE A 30 11.66 4.32 -8.74
C ILE A 30 11.85 3.00 -9.48
N PRO A 31 12.28 3.02 -10.75
CA PRO A 31 12.80 1.82 -11.38
C PRO A 31 14.10 1.40 -10.68
N VAL A 32 14.30 0.10 -10.49
CA VAL A 32 15.52 -0.45 -9.90
C VAL A 32 15.96 -1.71 -10.65
N LYS A 33 17.27 -1.89 -10.76
CA LYS A 33 17.89 -3.12 -11.24
C LYS A 33 18.62 -3.78 -10.09
N ILE A 34 18.29 -5.04 -9.80
CA ILE A 34 18.96 -5.85 -8.77
C ILE A 34 19.59 -7.04 -9.49
N GLY A 35 20.92 -7.12 -9.51
CA GLY A 35 21.65 -8.08 -10.35
C GLY A 35 21.24 -7.93 -11.82
N ASN A 36 20.75 -9.02 -12.42
CA ASN A 36 20.27 -9.05 -13.81
C ASN A 36 18.75 -8.87 -13.96
N LYS A 37 18.02 -8.58 -12.88
CA LYS A 37 16.57 -8.41 -12.88
C LYS A 37 16.19 -6.92 -12.80
N HIS A 38 15.24 -6.51 -13.64
CA HIS A 38 14.74 -5.14 -13.68
C HIS A 38 13.33 -5.07 -13.08
N PHE A 39 13.11 -4.10 -12.20
CA PHE A 39 11.83 -3.82 -11.56
C PHE A 39 11.43 -2.39 -11.91
N SER A 40 10.29 -2.24 -12.58
CA SER A 40 9.81 -0.92 -13.04
C SER A 40 9.38 0.00 -11.89
N LYS A 41 9.04 -0.58 -10.74
CA LYS A 41 8.57 0.12 -9.55
C LYS A 41 9.10 -0.56 -8.30
N ALA A 42 9.96 0.11 -7.57
CA ALA A 42 10.33 -0.20 -6.19
C ALA A 42 9.98 0.99 -5.31
N LEU A 43 9.37 0.71 -4.15
CA LEU A 43 9.01 1.72 -3.18
C LEU A 43 10.26 2.21 -2.46
N CYS A 44 10.47 3.53 -2.42
CA CYS A 44 11.53 4.20 -1.71
C CYS A 44 10.89 5.16 -0.71
N GLU A 45 11.22 5.02 0.57
CA GLU A 45 10.68 5.84 1.66
C GLU A 45 11.81 6.59 2.36
N LEU A 46 11.80 7.93 2.31
CA LEU A 46 12.88 8.79 2.85
C LEU A 46 12.97 8.84 4.39
N GLY A 47 12.19 8.01 5.08
CA GLY A 47 12.21 7.88 6.54
C GLY A 47 12.28 6.43 7.02
N ALA A 48 12.33 5.45 6.11
CA ALA A 48 12.49 4.06 6.49
C ALA A 48 13.98 3.78 6.73
N SER A 49 14.31 3.26 7.91
CA SER A 49 15.66 2.75 8.19
C SER A 49 15.93 1.38 7.55
N ILE A 50 14.88 0.71 7.07
CA ILE A 50 14.94 -0.63 6.46
C ILE A 50 14.14 -0.64 5.16
N ASN A 51 14.76 -1.14 4.08
CA ASN A 51 14.07 -1.38 2.81
C ASN A 51 13.39 -2.76 2.82
N LEU A 52 12.06 -2.79 2.68
CA LEU A 52 11.32 -4.05 2.58
C LEU A 52 11.35 -4.60 1.15
N MET A 53 11.61 -5.89 1.01
CA MET A 53 11.51 -6.62 -0.25
C MET A 53 10.37 -7.64 -0.17
N PRO A 54 9.36 -7.59 -1.05
CA PRO A 54 8.33 -8.63 -1.10
C PRO A 54 8.94 -10.01 -1.40
N SER A 55 8.39 -11.07 -0.81
CA SER A 55 8.82 -12.46 -1.07
C SER A 55 8.78 -12.81 -2.56
N SER A 56 7.78 -12.32 -3.29
CA SER A 56 7.71 -12.51 -4.74
C SER A 56 8.88 -11.89 -5.51
N THR A 57 9.45 -10.79 -5.01
CA THR A 57 10.68 -10.19 -5.57
C THR A 57 11.89 -11.05 -5.23
N TYR A 58 11.98 -11.52 -3.98
CA TYR A 58 13.06 -12.42 -3.54
C TYR A 58 13.10 -13.73 -4.35
N LEU A 59 11.94 -14.34 -4.57
CA LEU A 59 11.76 -15.50 -5.45
C LEU A 59 12.22 -15.22 -6.90
N LYS A 60 11.85 -14.06 -7.45
CA LYS A 60 12.26 -13.66 -8.82
C LYS A 60 13.76 -13.45 -8.95
N LEU A 61 14.46 -13.17 -7.85
CA LEU A 61 15.91 -13.06 -7.81
C LEU A 61 16.60 -14.44 -7.74
N GLY A 62 15.86 -15.51 -7.49
CA GLY A 62 16.42 -16.86 -7.35
C GLY A 62 17.25 -17.04 -6.08
N LEU A 63 16.87 -16.32 -5.01
CA LEU A 63 17.57 -16.34 -3.72
C LEU A 63 17.01 -17.39 -2.75
N GLU A 64 15.98 -18.15 -3.14
CA GLU A 64 15.58 -19.33 -2.38
C GLU A 64 16.64 -20.41 -2.54
N SER A 65 17.14 -20.91 -1.41
CA SER A 65 18.14 -21.98 -1.28
C SER A 65 17.50 -23.35 -1.17
#